data_AF-A0A3M0YTV2-F1
#
_entry.id   AF-A0A3M0YTV2-F1
#
_cell.length_a   1.000
_cell.length_b   1.000
_cell.length_c   1.000
_cell.angle_alpha   90.00
_cell.angle_beta   90.00
_cell.angle_gamma   90.00
#
_symmetry.space_group_name_H-M   'P 1'
#
loop_
_entity.id
_entity.type
_entity.pdbx_description
1 polymer ?
#
loop_
_entity_poly.entity_id
_entity_poly.type
_entity_poly.pdbx_seq_one_letter_code
_entity_poly.pdbx_strand_id
1 'polypeptide(L)'
;MTSTEKEELFQAFDLCASMNPDIVAQLSPRILELCNTLSDGYELLEEQTRDLLQRYIQLPVKQTERRAILRFFSILENSAVKFLDAPPQRQDEPDTHQSYALIPRNFYSSRTWLELLGKTEIPEQVTAAVDAARRRNEVVDTIFLHLFRILLKLDSTRANRFFLEWIDKGEGMLDPDIMRDMLRVWFEQDTLPSAIWQQVFFWAENQQIQRHWPEITRWADRVLRKHTFLSLVQQPDRPPQLNSLWMCQPFDNEERLLRWTKHTLARIGASIIQFRVHAEKDVKAFEDWELALMLTELRTINRLITPFMIGADILWNTPDGPLLFAMSIFGFTSEYLRIWHHSLTELCKKAVRRLFVIDLKLNRKHFDTIRKLSFGIEELYQRAISELDALTERFDSLEQREKVVNLLAPVYASYREEKIFPAEIRHRYWKSMRVFHEDMLANIFQDRYRSDIDQILPMLRILSTIFASCRRYLTLRRTPTTDTDEVLAYEQDFIFEMRQLRISIIRETIAQHSHIISDSS
;
A
#
# COMPACT_ATOMS: atom_id res chain seq x y z
N MET A 1 -23.95 39.12 1.53
CA MET A 1 -23.89 39.09 0.06
C MET A 1 -25.07 39.86 -0.53
N THR A 2 -24.84 40.74 -1.49
CA THR A 2 -25.87 41.49 -2.24
C THR A 2 -26.59 40.59 -3.25
N SER A 3 -27.77 40.99 -3.75
CA SER A 3 -28.50 40.25 -4.80
C SER A 3 -27.64 40.05 -6.05
N THR A 4 -26.86 41.06 -6.42
CA THR A 4 -25.98 41.06 -7.60
C THR A 4 -24.83 40.07 -7.48
N GLU A 5 -24.24 39.93 -6.28
CA GLU A 5 -23.19 38.94 -6.01
C GLU A 5 -23.75 37.50 -6.03
N LYS A 6 -25.01 37.30 -5.63
CA LYS A 6 -25.70 36.00 -5.74
C LYS A 6 -25.90 35.61 -7.20
N GLU A 7 -26.35 36.55 -8.02
CA GLU A 7 -26.52 36.36 -9.46
C GLU A 7 -25.18 36.11 -10.18
N GLU A 8 -24.14 36.86 -9.85
CA GLU A 8 -22.78 36.68 -10.40
C GLU A 8 -22.24 35.27 -10.09
N LEU A 9 -22.45 34.80 -8.86
CA LEU A 9 -22.02 33.48 -8.45
C LEU A 9 -22.73 32.37 -9.23
N PHE A 10 -24.04 32.47 -9.40
CA PHE A 10 -24.81 31.46 -10.15
C PHE A 10 -24.46 31.46 -11.63
N GLN A 11 -24.26 32.63 -12.24
CA GLN A 11 -23.75 32.72 -13.61
C GLN A 11 -22.37 32.09 -13.75
N ALA A 12 -21.48 32.30 -12.79
CA ALA A 12 -20.17 31.67 -12.80
C ALA A 12 -20.24 30.14 -12.69
N PHE A 13 -21.17 29.60 -11.88
CA PHE A 13 -21.40 28.15 -11.82
C PHE A 13 -21.96 27.59 -13.13
N ASP A 14 -22.90 28.27 -13.76
CA ASP A 14 -23.45 27.86 -15.06
C ASP A 14 -22.39 27.85 -16.17
N LEU A 15 -21.49 28.84 -16.19
CA LEU A 15 -20.37 28.86 -17.13
C LEU A 15 -19.40 27.69 -16.90
N CYS A 16 -19.12 27.37 -15.63
CA CYS A 16 -18.30 26.23 -15.23
C CYS A 16 -18.95 24.87 -15.52
N ALA A 17 -20.27 24.81 -15.70
CA ALA A 17 -20.98 23.58 -16.05
C ALA A 17 -20.56 23.01 -17.43
N SER A 18 -19.95 23.83 -18.29
CA SER A 18 -19.43 23.43 -19.60
C SER A 18 -18.24 22.46 -19.55
N MET A 19 -17.68 22.16 -18.36
CA MET A 19 -16.48 21.36 -18.15
C MET A 19 -15.23 21.86 -18.89
N ASN A 20 -15.18 23.13 -19.27
CA ASN A 20 -13.93 23.69 -19.78
C ASN A 20 -12.98 23.95 -18.59
N PRO A 21 -11.87 23.19 -18.46
CA PRO A 21 -10.94 23.34 -17.34
C PRO A 21 -10.31 24.74 -17.29
N ASP A 22 -10.16 25.41 -18.43
CA ASP A 22 -9.65 26.78 -18.49
C ASP A 22 -10.67 27.77 -17.90
N ILE A 23 -11.96 27.57 -18.18
CA ILE A 23 -13.04 28.39 -17.62
C ILE A 23 -13.13 28.18 -16.11
N VAL A 24 -13.07 26.92 -15.65
CA VAL A 24 -13.07 26.60 -14.22
C VAL A 24 -11.86 27.22 -13.54
N ALA A 25 -10.65 27.07 -14.09
CA ALA A 25 -9.44 27.65 -13.51
C ALA A 25 -9.48 29.19 -13.46
N GLN A 26 -10.05 29.84 -14.47
CA GLN A 26 -10.21 31.31 -14.51
C GLN A 26 -11.25 31.81 -13.51
N LEU A 27 -12.39 31.11 -13.38
CA LEU A 27 -13.50 31.55 -12.54
C LEU A 27 -13.35 31.09 -11.08
N SER A 28 -12.61 30.02 -10.79
CA SER A 28 -12.44 29.46 -9.44
C SER A 28 -12.02 30.48 -8.37
N PRO A 29 -11.04 31.39 -8.60
CA PRO A 29 -10.68 32.40 -7.61
C PRO A 29 -11.84 33.34 -7.25
N ARG A 30 -12.60 33.78 -8.26
CA ARG A 30 -13.74 34.67 -8.07
C ARG A 30 -14.91 33.95 -7.41
N ILE A 31 -15.17 32.70 -7.81
CA ILE A 31 -16.16 31.83 -7.17
C ILE A 31 -15.81 31.66 -5.69
N LEU A 32 -14.57 31.32 -5.35
CA LEU A 32 -14.11 31.18 -3.97
C LEU A 32 -14.29 32.47 -3.16
N GLU A 33 -13.99 33.63 -3.74
CA GLU A 33 -14.18 34.94 -3.12
C GLU A 33 -15.66 35.20 -2.81
N LEU A 34 -16.53 35.11 -3.82
CA LEU A 34 -17.98 35.29 -3.67
C LEU A 34 -18.54 34.33 -2.62
N CYS A 35 -18.10 33.09 -2.65
CA CYS A 35 -18.56 32.06 -1.72
C CYS A 35 -18.08 32.27 -0.29
N ASN A 36 -16.96 32.97 -0.07
CA ASN A 36 -16.53 33.33 1.26
C ASN A 36 -17.41 34.39 1.92
N THR A 37 -18.16 35.17 1.14
CA THR A 37 -19.09 36.20 1.60
C THR A 37 -20.52 35.71 1.82
N LEU A 38 -20.78 34.44 1.50
CA LEU A 38 -22.07 33.77 1.66
C LEU A 38 -22.26 33.31 3.10
N SER A 39 -23.24 33.89 3.79
CA SER A 39 -23.64 33.52 5.16
C SER A 39 -25.01 32.84 5.23
N ASP A 40 -25.82 32.94 4.16
CA ASP A 40 -27.19 32.43 4.07
C ASP A 40 -27.53 31.95 2.65
N GLY A 41 -28.60 31.16 2.51
CA GLY A 41 -29.07 30.68 1.19
C GLY A 41 -28.68 29.24 0.84
N TYR A 42 -28.53 28.38 1.85
CA TYR A 42 -28.25 26.95 1.66
C TYR A 42 -29.26 26.28 0.71
N GLU A 43 -30.56 26.51 0.88
CA GLU A 43 -31.62 25.87 0.08
C GLU A 43 -31.50 26.18 -1.41
N LEU A 44 -31.26 27.45 -1.75
CA LEU A 44 -31.04 27.89 -3.12
C LEU A 44 -29.77 27.26 -3.72
N LEU A 45 -28.68 27.21 -2.94
CA LEU A 45 -27.42 26.62 -3.40
C LEU A 45 -27.53 25.09 -3.57
N GLU A 46 -28.26 24.41 -2.69
CA GLU A 46 -28.52 22.97 -2.82
C GLU A 46 -29.32 22.67 -4.09
N GLU A 47 -30.39 23.44 -4.36
CA GLU A 47 -31.20 23.30 -5.57
C GLU A 47 -30.36 23.51 -6.83
N GLN A 48 -29.57 24.58 -6.87
CA GLN A 48 -28.64 24.85 -7.98
C GLN A 48 -27.58 23.75 -8.14
N THR A 49 -27.01 23.26 -7.04
CA THR A 49 -26.05 22.16 -7.08
C THR A 49 -26.69 20.88 -7.64
N ARG A 50 -27.94 20.59 -7.26
CA ARG A 50 -28.69 19.44 -7.76
C ARG A 50 -28.96 19.54 -9.26
N ASP A 51 -29.37 20.70 -9.74
CA ASP A 51 -29.59 20.96 -11.17
C ASP A 51 -28.28 20.85 -11.97
N LEU A 52 -27.19 21.45 -11.47
CA LEU A 52 -25.87 21.36 -12.09
C LEU A 52 -25.35 19.92 -12.15
N LEU A 53 -25.54 19.13 -11.08
CA LEU A 53 -25.17 17.70 -11.07
C LEU A 53 -25.94 16.93 -12.16
N GLN A 54 -27.23 17.18 -12.31
CA GLN A 54 -28.04 16.54 -13.35
C GLN A 54 -27.55 16.94 -14.75
N ARG A 55 -27.33 18.24 -15.00
CA ARG A 55 -26.78 18.73 -16.28
C ARG A 55 -25.41 18.12 -16.57
N TYR A 56 -24.54 18.05 -15.57
CA TYR A 56 -23.18 17.50 -15.67
C TYR A 56 -23.16 16.04 -16.13
N ILE A 57 -23.96 15.18 -15.48
CA ILE A 57 -24.04 13.75 -15.82
C ILE A 57 -24.56 13.55 -17.26
N GLN A 58 -25.36 14.50 -17.77
CA GLN A 58 -25.92 14.46 -19.12
C GLN A 58 -25.02 15.09 -20.20
N LEU A 59 -23.85 15.63 -19.85
CA LEU A 59 -22.96 16.24 -20.84
C LEU A 59 -22.52 15.20 -21.90
N PRO A 60 -22.38 15.60 -23.18
CA PRO A 60 -21.99 14.69 -24.26
C PRO A 60 -20.67 13.95 -23.98
N VAL A 61 -19.71 14.63 -23.35
CA VAL A 61 -18.42 14.05 -22.96
C VAL A 61 -18.61 12.95 -21.92
N LYS A 62 -19.43 13.19 -20.88
CA LYS A 62 -19.74 12.20 -19.83
C LYS A 62 -20.54 11.02 -20.35
N GLN A 63 -21.49 11.25 -21.24
CA GLN A 63 -22.22 10.18 -21.91
C GLN A 63 -21.29 9.33 -22.81
N THR A 64 -20.27 9.94 -23.42
CA THR A 64 -19.29 9.23 -24.25
C THR A 64 -18.34 8.41 -23.39
N GLU A 65 -17.83 8.99 -22.29
CA GLU A 65 -17.03 8.33 -21.27
C GLU A 65 -17.75 7.08 -20.74
N ARG A 66 -19.00 7.24 -20.27
CA ARG A 66 -19.83 6.13 -19.78
C ARG A 66 -20.01 5.02 -20.81
N ARG A 67 -20.27 5.38 -22.08
CA ARG A 67 -20.40 4.41 -23.17
C ARG A 67 -19.10 3.65 -23.43
N ALA A 68 -17.95 4.32 -23.41
CA ALA A 68 -16.65 3.69 -23.59
C ALA A 68 -16.36 2.68 -22.46
N ILE A 69 -16.63 3.05 -21.21
CA ILE A 69 -16.43 2.19 -20.03
C ILE A 69 -17.34 0.96 -20.07
N LEU A 70 -18.64 1.14 -20.37
CA LEU A 70 -19.57 0.01 -20.50
C LEU A 70 -19.19 -0.91 -21.67
N ARG A 71 -18.69 -0.35 -22.77
CA ARG A 71 -18.15 -1.13 -23.89
C ARG A 71 -16.92 -1.94 -23.47
N PHE A 72 -16.01 -1.33 -22.71
CA PHE A 72 -14.85 -2.03 -22.16
C PHE A 72 -15.25 -3.22 -21.28
N PHE A 73 -16.20 -3.03 -20.36
CA PHE A 73 -16.69 -4.12 -19.51
C PHE A 73 -17.38 -5.23 -20.30
N SER A 74 -18.23 -4.90 -21.27
CA SER A 74 -18.88 -5.93 -22.08
C SER A 74 -17.89 -6.76 -22.90
N ILE A 75 -16.80 -6.16 -23.39
CA ILE A 75 -15.72 -6.90 -24.08
C ILE A 75 -15.01 -7.87 -23.12
N LEU A 76 -14.70 -7.41 -21.90
CA LEU A 76 -14.09 -8.24 -20.87
C LEU A 76 -14.99 -9.39 -20.44
N GLU A 77 -16.28 -9.13 -20.20
CA GLU A 77 -17.26 -10.15 -19.82
C GLU A 77 -17.43 -11.20 -20.92
N ASN A 78 -17.54 -10.78 -22.19
CA ASN A 78 -17.61 -11.69 -23.32
C ASN A 78 -16.34 -12.55 -23.46
N SER A 79 -15.19 -12.00 -23.12
CA SER A 79 -13.91 -12.71 -23.18
C SER A 79 -13.76 -13.67 -22.00
N ALA A 80 -14.23 -13.28 -20.81
CA ALA A 80 -14.28 -14.15 -19.64
C ALA A 80 -15.13 -15.40 -19.90
N VAL A 81 -16.29 -15.25 -20.54
CA VAL A 81 -17.15 -16.38 -20.96
C VAL A 81 -16.44 -17.32 -21.94
N LYS A 82 -15.52 -16.81 -22.77
CA LYS A 82 -14.78 -17.62 -23.75
C LYS A 82 -13.55 -18.31 -23.17
N PHE A 83 -12.87 -17.67 -22.22
CA PHE A 83 -11.53 -18.09 -21.78
C PHE A 83 -11.48 -18.69 -20.38
N LEU A 84 -12.54 -18.57 -19.58
CA LEU A 84 -12.60 -19.13 -18.24
C LEU A 84 -13.50 -20.37 -18.23
N ASP A 85 -12.91 -21.51 -17.86
CA ASP A 85 -13.62 -22.80 -17.73
C ASP A 85 -14.62 -22.81 -16.56
N ALA A 86 -14.41 -21.95 -15.56
CA ALA A 86 -15.34 -21.72 -14.46
C ALA A 86 -16.09 -20.40 -14.68
N PRO A 87 -17.43 -20.37 -14.46
CA PRO A 87 -18.17 -19.13 -14.54
C PRO A 87 -17.61 -18.13 -13.52
N PRO A 88 -17.53 -16.83 -13.86
CA PRO A 88 -17.12 -15.82 -12.91
C PRO A 88 -17.98 -15.90 -11.66
N GLN A 89 -17.38 -15.71 -10.48
CA GLN A 89 -18.15 -15.55 -9.26
C GLN A 89 -18.95 -14.25 -9.41
N ARG A 90 -20.23 -14.41 -9.74
CA ARG A 90 -21.21 -13.34 -9.51
C ARG A 90 -21.28 -13.17 -8.00
N GLN A 91 -21.19 -11.93 -7.53
CA GLN A 91 -21.74 -11.66 -6.22
C GLN A 91 -23.23 -12.00 -6.34
N ASP A 92 -23.67 -13.08 -5.68
CA ASP A 92 -25.07 -13.16 -5.28
C ASP A 92 -25.33 -11.88 -4.49
N GLU A 93 -26.31 -11.10 -4.95
CA GLU A 93 -26.65 -9.80 -4.37
C GLU A 93 -26.72 -9.94 -2.83
N PRO A 94 -25.94 -9.19 -2.05
CA PRO A 94 -26.53 -8.72 -0.82
C PRO A 94 -27.67 -7.79 -1.28
N ASP A 95 -28.90 -8.26 -1.14
CA ASP A 95 -30.09 -7.40 -1.06
C ASP A 95 -29.73 -6.21 -0.17
N THR A 96 -29.43 -5.04 -0.76
CA THR A 96 -29.57 -3.67 -0.21
C THR A 96 -28.75 -2.66 -1.03
N HIS A 97 -29.44 -1.84 -1.83
CA HIS A 97 -29.21 -0.40 -2.00
C HIS A 97 -27.78 0.16 -1.81
N GLN A 98 -26.76 -0.32 -2.51
CA GLN A 98 -25.41 0.26 -2.41
C GLN A 98 -24.92 0.71 -3.79
N SER A 99 -24.85 2.03 -3.96
CA SER A 99 -24.49 2.68 -5.22
C SER A 99 -23.01 2.54 -5.56
N TYR A 100 -22.75 1.72 -6.57
CA TYR A 100 -21.47 1.56 -7.25
C TYR A 100 -21.09 2.78 -8.13
N ALA A 101 -19.77 2.97 -8.31
CA ALA A 101 -19.24 3.65 -9.49
C ALA A 101 -19.42 2.75 -10.72
N LEU A 102 -19.21 3.26 -11.94
CA LEU A 102 -19.15 2.46 -13.17
C LEU A 102 -18.08 1.35 -13.08
N ILE A 103 -18.43 0.20 -12.51
CA ILE A 103 -17.58 -0.97 -12.28
C ILE A 103 -18.28 -2.24 -12.81
N PRO A 104 -17.53 -3.29 -13.18
CA PRO A 104 -18.13 -4.53 -13.65
C PRO A 104 -18.87 -5.27 -12.52
N ARG A 105 -19.91 -6.03 -12.88
CA ARG A 105 -20.69 -6.83 -11.91
C ARG A 105 -19.98 -8.12 -11.48
N ASN A 106 -19.07 -8.62 -12.31
CA ASN A 106 -18.35 -9.87 -12.05
C ASN A 106 -17.06 -9.62 -11.27
N PHE A 107 -16.79 -10.47 -10.30
CA PHE A 107 -15.54 -10.44 -9.55
C PHE A 107 -14.54 -11.45 -10.13
N TYR A 108 -13.32 -10.98 -10.38
CA TYR A 108 -12.20 -11.80 -10.82
C TYR A 108 -11.08 -11.73 -9.79
N SER A 109 -10.46 -12.87 -9.47
CA SER A 109 -9.19 -12.88 -8.71
C SER A 109 -8.14 -12.06 -9.46
N SER A 110 -7.10 -11.56 -8.78
CA SER A 110 -6.07 -10.72 -9.41
C SER A 110 -5.36 -11.45 -10.55
N ARG A 111 -5.09 -12.76 -10.36
CA ARG A 111 -4.55 -13.64 -11.40
C ARG A 111 -5.50 -13.75 -12.60
N THR A 112 -6.75 -14.12 -12.35
CA THR A 112 -7.76 -14.26 -13.42
C THR A 112 -7.96 -12.96 -14.18
N TRP A 113 -7.91 -11.82 -13.49
CA TRP A 113 -8.02 -10.50 -14.08
C TRP A 113 -6.87 -10.18 -15.04
N LEU A 114 -5.62 -10.44 -14.62
CA LEU A 114 -4.45 -10.22 -15.47
C LEU A 114 -4.41 -11.18 -16.66
N GLU A 115 -4.73 -12.46 -16.44
CA GLU A 115 -4.86 -13.44 -17.51
C GLU A 115 -5.93 -13.04 -18.53
N LEU A 116 -7.07 -12.51 -18.06
CA LEU A 116 -8.14 -12.01 -18.92
C LEU A 116 -7.67 -10.80 -19.72
N LEU A 117 -7.00 -9.83 -19.10
CA LEU A 117 -6.45 -8.67 -19.80
C LEU A 117 -5.42 -9.06 -20.86
N GLY A 118 -4.55 -10.02 -20.58
CA GLY A 118 -3.54 -10.50 -21.52
C GLY A 118 -4.13 -11.27 -22.72
N LYS A 119 -5.27 -11.94 -22.53
CA LYS A 119 -5.96 -12.71 -23.59
C LYS A 119 -7.03 -11.92 -24.35
N THR A 120 -7.50 -10.80 -23.80
CA THR A 120 -8.60 -10.04 -24.39
C THR A 120 -8.09 -9.04 -25.42
N GLU A 121 -8.56 -9.16 -26.66
CA GLU A 121 -8.33 -8.16 -27.70
C GLU A 121 -9.30 -6.97 -27.54
N ILE A 122 -8.91 -6.00 -26.70
CA ILE A 122 -9.67 -4.77 -26.52
C ILE A 122 -9.25 -3.76 -27.60
N PRO A 123 -10.19 -3.16 -28.37
CA PRO A 123 -9.86 -2.15 -29.35
C PRO A 123 -9.11 -0.98 -28.70
N GLU A 124 -8.00 -0.55 -29.31
CA GLU A 124 -7.11 0.50 -28.79
C GLU A 124 -7.87 1.80 -28.46
N GLN A 125 -8.84 2.17 -29.30
CA GLN A 125 -9.70 3.35 -29.08
C GLN A 125 -10.52 3.26 -27.78
N VAL A 126 -10.96 2.06 -27.40
CA VAL A 126 -11.72 1.84 -26.16
C VAL A 126 -10.79 1.90 -24.95
N THR A 127 -9.62 1.27 -25.04
CA THR A 127 -8.59 1.33 -23.98
C THR A 127 -8.15 2.78 -23.74
N ALA A 128 -7.82 3.52 -24.80
CA ALA A 128 -7.43 4.92 -24.72
C ALA A 128 -8.53 5.80 -24.12
N ALA A 129 -9.80 5.54 -24.43
CA ALA A 129 -10.92 6.28 -23.86
C ALA A 129 -11.09 6.00 -22.35
N VAL A 130 -10.93 4.74 -21.91
CA VAL A 130 -11.00 4.36 -20.49
C VAL A 130 -9.82 4.96 -19.72
N ASP A 131 -8.63 4.92 -20.28
CA ASP A 131 -7.44 5.51 -19.65
C ASP A 131 -7.53 7.04 -19.59
N ALA A 132 -8.08 7.68 -20.62
CA ALA A 132 -8.38 9.12 -20.59
C ALA A 132 -9.40 9.47 -19.49
N ALA A 133 -10.44 8.65 -19.30
CA ALA A 133 -11.42 8.82 -18.24
C ALA A 133 -10.78 8.71 -16.84
N ARG A 134 -9.95 7.68 -16.63
CA ARG A 134 -9.18 7.50 -15.39
C ARG A 134 -8.23 8.66 -15.14
N ARG A 135 -7.50 9.09 -16.16
CA ARG A 135 -6.57 10.21 -16.04
C ARG A 135 -7.30 11.51 -15.73
N ARG A 136 -8.47 11.74 -16.33
CA ARG A 136 -9.33 12.87 -16.03
C ARG A 136 -9.79 12.87 -14.57
N ASN A 137 -10.19 11.70 -14.05
CA ASN A 137 -10.52 11.53 -12.63
C ASN A 137 -9.33 11.81 -11.70
N GLU A 138 -8.10 11.61 -12.15
CA GLU A 138 -6.91 11.96 -11.36
C GLU A 138 -6.61 13.46 -11.36
N VAL A 139 -6.67 14.11 -12.53
CA VAL A 139 -6.05 15.44 -12.71
C VAL A 139 -7.02 16.61 -12.84
N VAL A 140 -8.28 16.38 -13.22
CA VAL A 140 -9.21 17.46 -13.54
C VAL A 140 -10.11 17.75 -12.35
N ASP A 141 -9.88 18.89 -11.70
CA ASP A 141 -10.76 19.39 -10.65
C ASP A 141 -12.11 19.79 -11.24
N THR A 142 -13.21 19.39 -10.60
CA THR A 142 -14.54 19.85 -11.01
C THR A 142 -14.99 21.02 -10.18
N ILE A 143 -15.96 21.78 -10.71
CA ILE A 143 -16.62 22.86 -9.97
C ILE A 143 -17.33 22.36 -8.71
N PHE A 144 -17.71 21.08 -8.66
CA PHE A 144 -18.42 20.50 -7.53
C PHE A 144 -17.58 20.45 -6.26
N LEU A 145 -16.25 20.35 -6.37
CA LEU A 145 -15.36 20.49 -5.23
C LEU A 145 -15.61 21.81 -4.50
N HIS A 146 -15.73 22.91 -5.25
CA HIS A 146 -16.02 24.23 -4.67
C HIS A 146 -17.44 24.29 -4.11
N LEU A 147 -18.45 23.85 -4.87
CA LEU A 147 -19.85 23.82 -4.41
C LEU A 147 -20.02 23.03 -3.11
N PHE A 148 -19.40 21.86 -3.01
CA PHE A 148 -19.48 21.01 -1.83
C PHE A 148 -18.81 21.63 -0.61
N ARG A 149 -17.65 22.30 -0.78
CA ARG A 149 -17.01 23.05 0.32
C ARG A 149 -17.95 24.11 0.88
N ILE A 150 -18.70 24.79 0.02
CA ILE A 150 -19.58 25.89 0.40
C ILE A 150 -20.81 25.36 1.11
N LEU A 151 -21.43 24.31 0.58
CA LEU A 151 -22.55 23.64 1.24
C LEU A 151 -22.16 23.19 2.65
N LEU A 152 -20.99 22.56 2.81
CA LEU A 152 -20.47 22.16 4.12
C LEU A 152 -20.18 23.35 5.05
N LYS A 153 -19.68 24.46 4.51
CA LYS A 153 -19.43 25.70 5.28
C LYS A 153 -20.72 26.35 5.77
N LEU A 154 -21.78 26.33 4.96
CA LEU A 154 -23.07 26.91 5.31
C LEU A 154 -23.84 26.07 6.33
N ASP A 155 -23.97 24.76 6.08
CA ASP A 155 -24.59 23.81 7.01
C ASP A 155 -24.03 22.40 6.75
N SER A 156 -23.08 21.98 7.59
CA SER A 156 -22.40 20.69 7.46
C SER A 156 -23.36 19.50 7.64
N THR A 157 -24.43 19.64 8.43
CA THR A 157 -25.37 18.56 8.69
C THR A 157 -26.29 18.34 7.49
N ARG A 158 -26.86 19.42 6.94
CA ARG A 158 -27.68 19.35 5.74
C ARG A 158 -26.85 18.92 4.53
N ALA A 159 -25.62 19.42 4.39
CA ALA A 159 -24.74 19.06 3.27
C ALA A 159 -24.39 17.58 3.25
N ASN A 160 -24.02 17.02 4.41
CA ASN A 160 -23.72 15.58 4.51
C ASN A 160 -24.96 14.72 4.23
N ARG A 161 -26.16 15.15 4.65
CA ARG A 161 -27.40 14.47 4.28
C ARG A 161 -27.63 14.51 2.77
N PHE A 162 -27.47 15.67 2.15
CA PHE A 162 -27.58 15.84 0.70
C PHE A 162 -26.61 14.91 -0.06
N PHE A 163 -25.35 14.79 0.39
CA PHE A 163 -24.38 13.89 -0.23
C PHE A 163 -24.79 12.43 -0.12
N LEU A 164 -25.23 11.99 1.07
CA LEU A 164 -25.71 10.62 1.29
C LEU A 164 -26.95 10.32 0.45
N GLU A 165 -27.92 11.23 0.39
CA GLU A 165 -29.09 11.08 -0.47
C GLU A 165 -28.73 10.99 -1.97
N TRP A 166 -27.72 11.73 -2.41
CA TRP A 166 -27.23 11.65 -3.79
C TRP A 166 -26.55 10.31 -4.06
N ILE A 167 -25.76 9.80 -3.11
CA ILE A 167 -25.17 8.47 -3.16
C ILE A 167 -26.25 7.41 -3.24
N ASP A 168 -27.25 7.43 -2.35
CA ASP A 168 -28.33 6.45 -2.31
C ASP A 168 -29.15 6.41 -3.62
N LYS A 169 -29.42 7.58 -4.22
CA LYS A 169 -30.15 7.69 -5.50
C LYS A 169 -29.35 7.25 -6.72
N GLY A 170 -28.04 7.07 -6.60
CA GLY A 170 -27.17 6.75 -7.74
C GLY A 170 -27.34 5.36 -8.34
N GLU A 171 -27.93 4.41 -7.61
CA GLU A 171 -28.23 3.02 -8.04
C GLU A 171 -27.11 2.33 -8.86
N GLY A 172 -25.84 2.51 -8.48
CA GLY A 172 -24.74 1.87 -9.21
C GLY A 172 -24.14 2.66 -10.36
N MET A 173 -24.55 3.92 -10.54
CA MET A 173 -24.12 4.79 -11.63
C MET A 173 -23.54 6.12 -11.12
N LEU A 174 -22.87 6.10 -9.98
CA LEU A 174 -22.19 7.29 -9.45
C LEU A 174 -21.07 7.71 -10.39
N ASP A 175 -20.98 9.01 -10.64
CA ASP A 175 -19.90 9.59 -11.42
C ASP A 175 -18.61 9.63 -10.58
N PRO A 176 -17.49 9.08 -11.09
CA PRO A 176 -16.26 8.94 -10.32
C PRO A 176 -15.63 10.27 -9.91
N ASP A 177 -15.85 11.35 -10.66
CA ASP A 177 -15.31 12.67 -10.31
C ASP A 177 -16.05 13.28 -9.12
N ILE A 178 -17.37 13.11 -9.11
CA ILE A 178 -18.20 13.59 -8.00
C ILE A 178 -17.84 12.84 -6.72
N MET A 179 -17.64 11.52 -6.80
CA MET A 179 -17.19 10.72 -5.66
C MET A 179 -15.83 11.18 -5.12
N ARG A 180 -14.87 11.44 -6.02
CA ARG A 180 -13.55 11.98 -5.65
C ARG A 180 -13.69 13.35 -4.98
N ASP A 181 -14.54 14.23 -5.49
CA ASP A 181 -14.70 15.57 -4.95
C ASP A 181 -15.42 15.57 -3.59
N MET A 182 -16.37 14.66 -3.38
CA MET A 182 -16.97 14.38 -2.05
C MET A 182 -15.90 13.93 -1.04
N LEU A 183 -15.03 12.99 -1.43
CA LEU A 183 -13.93 12.54 -0.56
C LEU A 183 -12.95 13.66 -0.22
N ARG A 184 -12.64 14.54 -1.17
CA ARG A 184 -11.77 15.69 -0.96
C ARG A 184 -12.35 16.68 0.06
N VAL A 185 -13.65 16.96 0.00
CA VAL A 185 -14.26 17.84 1.00
C VAL A 185 -14.39 17.17 2.37
N TRP A 186 -14.66 15.87 2.44
CA TRP A 186 -14.65 15.12 3.71
C TRP A 186 -13.25 15.02 4.31
N PHE A 187 -12.22 14.99 3.46
CA PHE A 187 -10.84 15.08 3.91
C PHE A 187 -10.57 16.41 4.62
N GLU A 188 -11.20 17.51 4.21
CA GLU A 188 -11.00 18.84 4.79
C GLU A 188 -11.74 19.04 6.11
N GLN A 189 -12.83 18.31 6.35
CA GLN A 189 -13.59 18.40 7.60
C GLN A 189 -12.74 18.00 8.82
N ASP A 190 -13.08 18.57 9.98
CA ASP A 190 -12.45 18.22 11.27
C ASP A 190 -13.06 16.95 11.86
N THR A 191 -14.36 16.73 11.66
CA THR A 191 -15.10 15.55 12.11
C THR A 191 -16.02 15.03 11.00
N LEU A 192 -16.32 13.73 11.04
CA LEU A 192 -17.18 13.07 10.06
C LEU A 192 -18.32 12.33 10.75
N PRO A 193 -19.58 12.46 10.27
CA PRO A 193 -20.69 11.65 10.73
C PRO A 193 -20.48 10.15 10.50
N SER A 194 -21.08 9.31 11.35
CA SER A 194 -20.97 7.83 11.26
C SER A 194 -21.38 7.26 9.90
N ALA A 195 -22.43 7.80 9.27
CA ALA A 195 -22.86 7.37 7.94
C ALA A 195 -21.80 7.66 6.84
N ILE A 196 -21.08 8.78 6.96
CA ILE A 196 -19.98 9.10 6.04
C ILE A 196 -18.82 8.12 6.23
N TRP A 197 -18.49 7.77 7.48
CA TRP A 197 -17.48 6.75 7.76
C TRP A 197 -17.79 5.42 7.09
N GLN A 198 -19.03 4.94 7.20
CA GLN A 198 -19.47 3.70 6.56
C GLN A 198 -19.24 3.75 5.04
N GLN A 199 -19.59 4.88 4.41
CA GLN A 199 -19.39 5.06 2.98
C GLN A 199 -17.90 5.11 2.58
N VAL A 200 -17.08 5.84 3.33
CA VAL A 200 -15.64 5.94 3.06
C VAL A 200 -14.97 4.57 3.22
N PHE A 201 -15.37 3.78 4.23
CA PHE A 201 -14.90 2.40 4.39
C PHE A 201 -15.29 1.54 3.19
N PHE A 202 -16.55 1.61 2.75
CA PHE A 202 -17.02 0.85 1.60
C PHE A 202 -16.18 1.14 0.35
N TRP A 203 -15.89 2.41 0.06
CA TRP A 203 -15.05 2.79 -1.09
C TRP A 203 -13.58 2.39 -0.94
N ALA A 204 -13.04 2.40 0.29
CA ALA A 204 -11.67 1.99 0.56
C ALA A 204 -11.46 0.47 0.45
N GLU A 205 -12.46 -0.33 0.83
CA GLU A 205 -12.43 -1.81 0.82
C GLU A 205 -12.72 -2.41 -0.56
N ASN A 206 -13.42 -1.69 -1.42
CA ASN A 206 -13.91 -2.23 -2.69
C ASN A 206 -12.78 -2.38 -3.73
N GLN A 207 -12.40 -3.63 -4.00
CA GLN A 207 -11.33 -3.95 -4.95
C GLN A 207 -11.66 -3.54 -6.40
N GLN A 208 -12.93 -3.54 -6.78
CA GLN A 208 -13.33 -3.13 -8.14
C GLN A 208 -13.20 -1.62 -8.31
N ILE A 209 -13.56 -0.83 -7.28
CA ILE A 209 -13.28 0.61 -7.27
C ILE A 209 -11.77 0.84 -7.33
N GLN A 210 -10.97 0.10 -6.55
CA GLN A 210 -9.51 0.23 -6.59
C GLN A 210 -8.93 -0.05 -7.99
N ARG A 211 -9.45 -1.06 -8.71
CA ARG A 211 -8.99 -1.44 -10.06
C ARG A 211 -9.43 -0.46 -11.15
N HIS A 212 -10.64 0.07 -11.05
CA HIS A 212 -11.23 0.90 -12.10
C HIS A 212 -11.05 2.39 -11.88
N TRP A 213 -11.10 2.81 -10.62
CA TRP A 213 -11.08 4.20 -10.14
C TRP A 213 -10.13 4.36 -8.96
N PRO A 214 -8.82 4.10 -9.14
CA PRO A 214 -7.83 4.06 -8.05
C PRO A 214 -7.78 5.35 -7.23
N GLU A 215 -8.09 6.50 -7.84
CA GLU A 215 -8.12 7.80 -7.17
C GLU A 215 -9.22 7.92 -6.12
N ILE A 216 -10.39 7.31 -6.34
CA ILE A 216 -11.45 7.25 -5.33
C ILE A 216 -10.94 6.51 -4.10
N THR A 217 -10.33 5.34 -4.30
CA THR A 217 -9.77 4.55 -3.21
C THR A 217 -8.61 5.28 -2.52
N ARG A 218 -7.73 5.97 -3.26
CA ARG A 218 -6.66 6.79 -2.70
C ARG A 218 -7.20 7.90 -1.80
N TRP A 219 -8.21 8.64 -2.26
CA TRP A 219 -8.82 9.69 -1.44
C TRP A 219 -9.58 9.13 -0.24
N ALA A 220 -10.26 8.00 -0.37
CA ALA A 220 -10.88 7.31 0.75
C ALA A 220 -9.82 6.92 1.80
N ASP A 221 -8.70 6.35 1.38
CA ASP A 221 -7.59 6.03 2.27
C ASP A 221 -7.00 7.26 2.97
N ARG A 222 -6.91 8.40 2.27
CA ARG A 222 -6.46 9.67 2.84
C ARG A 222 -7.40 10.17 3.93
N VAL A 223 -8.72 10.10 3.70
CA VAL A 223 -9.74 10.46 4.69
C VAL A 223 -9.58 9.57 5.92
N LEU A 224 -9.60 8.25 5.74
CA LEU A 224 -9.43 7.29 6.84
C LEU A 224 -8.15 7.56 7.63
N ARG A 225 -7.03 7.75 6.93
CA ARG A 225 -5.71 7.97 7.53
C ARG A 225 -5.64 9.27 8.33
N LYS A 226 -6.06 10.41 7.74
CA LYS A 226 -6.02 11.72 8.43
C LYS A 226 -6.81 11.66 9.73
N HIS A 227 -8.07 11.25 9.64
CA HIS A 227 -8.99 11.27 10.77
C HIS A 227 -8.58 10.27 11.87
N THR A 228 -8.06 9.09 11.50
CA THR A 228 -7.55 8.12 12.48
C THR A 228 -6.24 8.60 13.12
N PHE A 229 -5.35 9.26 12.38
CA PHE A 229 -4.15 9.85 12.98
C PHE A 229 -4.49 11.01 13.92
N LEU A 230 -5.48 11.85 13.59
CA LEU A 230 -5.98 12.88 14.49
C LEU A 230 -6.49 12.28 15.80
N SER A 231 -7.33 11.24 15.73
CA SER A 231 -7.85 10.58 16.93
C SER A 231 -6.75 9.96 17.79
N LEU A 232 -5.66 9.46 17.20
CA LEU A 232 -4.52 8.91 17.94
C LEU A 232 -3.69 10.00 18.63
N VAL A 233 -3.39 11.11 17.96
CA VAL A 233 -2.49 12.14 18.52
C VAL A 233 -3.16 13.09 19.51
N GLN A 234 -4.49 13.15 19.49
CA GLN A 234 -5.32 13.90 20.44
C GLN A 234 -5.52 13.17 21.79
N GLN A 235 -5.06 11.92 21.91
CA GLN A 235 -5.15 11.19 23.17
C GLN A 235 -4.29 11.85 24.26
N PRO A 236 -4.82 12.03 25.49
CA PRO A 236 -4.09 12.66 26.59
C PRO A 236 -2.86 11.85 27.01
N ASP A 237 -2.96 10.51 27.04
CA ASP A 237 -1.90 9.60 27.46
C ASP A 237 -1.10 9.01 26.28
N ARG A 238 -0.85 9.83 25.25
CA ARG A 238 -0.15 9.35 24.05
C ARG A 238 1.27 8.87 24.39
N PRO A 239 1.69 7.68 23.90
CA PRO A 239 3.03 7.20 24.15
C PRO A 239 4.08 8.08 23.46
N PRO A 240 5.28 8.27 24.06
CA PRO A 240 6.35 9.09 23.48
C PRO A 240 6.76 8.68 22.06
N GLN A 241 6.57 7.41 21.73
CA GLN A 241 6.80 6.85 20.39
C GLN A 241 5.96 7.56 19.30
N LEU A 242 4.80 8.12 19.64
CA LEU A 242 3.93 8.87 18.72
C LEU A 242 4.25 10.37 18.63
N ASN A 243 5.20 10.89 19.42
CA ASN A 243 5.59 12.30 19.32
C ASN A 243 6.07 12.66 17.91
N SER A 244 6.78 11.74 17.26
CA SER A 244 7.21 11.90 15.85
C SER A 244 6.03 11.96 14.87
N LEU A 245 4.94 11.25 15.15
CA LEU A 245 3.70 11.31 14.38
C LEU A 245 3.00 12.64 14.61
N TRP A 246 2.91 13.11 15.86
CA TRP A 246 2.33 14.42 16.17
C TRP A 246 3.03 15.55 15.43
N MET A 247 4.36 15.49 15.33
CA MET A 247 5.11 16.47 14.53
C MET A 247 4.62 16.51 13.09
N CYS A 248 4.11 15.41 12.52
CA CYS A 248 3.64 15.34 11.14
C CYS A 248 2.34 16.12 10.85
N GLN A 249 1.70 16.73 11.85
CA GLN A 249 0.55 17.61 11.62
C GLN A 249 0.90 18.86 10.77
N PRO A 250 -0.05 19.38 9.96
CA PRO A 250 -1.30 18.71 9.55
C PRO A 250 -1.01 17.49 8.66
N PHE A 251 -1.84 16.45 8.76
CA PHE A 251 -1.63 15.15 8.09
C PHE A 251 -1.92 15.16 6.57
N ASP A 252 -1.72 16.31 5.94
CA ASP A 252 -2.00 16.54 4.52
C ASP A 252 -0.75 16.35 3.66
N ASN A 253 0.44 16.45 4.27
CA ASN A 253 1.72 16.27 3.59
C ASN A 253 2.11 14.79 3.51
N GLU A 254 1.83 14.17 2.35
CA GLU A 254 2.11 12.75 2.12
C GLU A 254 3.60 12.41 2.12
N GLU A 255 4.47 13.32 1.68
CA GLU A 255 5.92 13.07 1.69
C GLU A 255 6.45 12.94 3.11
N ARG A 256 5.99 13.84 4.00
CA ARG A 256 6.32 13.80 5.43
C ARG A 256 5.82 12.53 6.09
N LEU A 257 4.58 12.15 5.81
CA LEU A 257 3.98 10.92 6.29
C LEU A 257 4.68 9.67 5.74
N LEU A 258 5.12 9.68 4.48
CA LEU A 258 5.89 8.58 3.88
C LEU A 258 7.23 8.39 4.59
N ARG A 259 7.97 9.48 4.85
CA ARG A 259 9.24 9.42 5.59
C ARG A 259 9.03 8.86 6.99
N TRP A 260 7.99 9.32 7.68
CA TRP A 260 7.60 8.81 8.98
C TRP A 260 7.25 7.31 8.92
N THR A 261 6.43 6.90 7.96
CA THR A 261 6.00 5.50 7.76
C THR A 261 7.19 4.57 7.50
N LYS A 262 8.14 4.97 6.64
CA LYS A 262 9.37 4.22 6.37
C LYS A 262 10.24 4.09 7.62
N HIS A 263 10.40 5.16 8.39
CA HIS A 263 11.17 5.13 9.63
C HIS A 263 10.51 4.22 10.68
N THR A 264 9.19 4.32 10.85
CA THR A 264 8.42 3.48 11.77
C THR A 264 8.51 2.01 11.38
N LEU A 265 8.40 1.68 10.09
CA LEU A 265 8.59 0.32 9.59
C LEU A 265 9.99 -0.22 9.91
N ALA A 266 11.03 0.58 9.67
CA ALA A 266 12.41 0.19 9.99
C ALA A 266 12.59 -0.05 11.49
N ARG A 267 11.97 0.78 12.34
CA ARG A 267 12.00 0.61 13.80
C ARG A 267 11.29 -0.67 14.24
N ILE A 268 10.10 -0.95 13.69
CA ILE A 268 9.37 -2.21 13.95
C ILE A 268 10.23 -3.41 13.55
N GLY A 269 10.79 -3.40 12.34
CA GLY A 269 11.67 -4.47 11.86
C GLY A 269 12.89 -4.69 12.75
N ALA A 270 13.53 -3.59 13.20
CA ALA A 270 14.67 -3.67 14.13
C ALA A 270 14.26 -4.26 15.49
N SER A 271 13.15 -3.81 16.07
CA SER A 271 12.62 -4.33 17.34
C SER A 271 12.25 -5.82 17.24
N ILE A 272 11.66 -6.26 16.13
CA ILE A 272 11.38 -7.68 15.87
C ILE A 272 12.67 -8.51 15.86
N ILE A 273 13.73 -8.02 15.19
CA ILE A 273 15.02 -8.71 15.16
C ILE A 273 15.65 -8.75 16.56
N GLN A 274 15.70 -7.62 17.26
CA GLN A 274 16.31 -7.51 18.58
C GLN A 274 15.62 -8.45 19.56
N PHE A 275 14.29 -8.41 19.63
CA PHE A 275 13.51 -9.33 20.44
C PHE A 275 13.85 -10.79 20.12
N ARG A 276 13.83 -11.17 18.83
CA ARG A 276 14.14 -12.54 18.40
C ARG A 276 15.56 -12.97 18.82
N VAL A 277 16.56 -12.13 18.63
CA VAL A 277 17.96 -12.46 18.98
C VAL A 277 18.10 -12.74 20.48
N HIS A 278 17.40 -12.00 21.33
CA HIS A 278 17.39 -12.25 22.77
C HIS A 278 16.58 -13.50 23.13
N ALA A 279 15.38 -13.67 22.57
CA ALA A 279 14.49 -14.80 22.84
C ALA A 279 15.05 -16.15 22.38
N GLU A 280 15.98 -16.16 21.42
CA GLU A 280 16.63 -17.37 20.89
C GLU A 280 17.85 -17.83 21.70
N LYS A 281 18.29 -17.07 22.72
CA LYS A 281 19.42 -17.50 23.53
C LYS A 281 19.02 -18.78 24.30
N ASP A 282 19.83 -19.83 24.15
CA ASP A 282 19.66 -21.09 24.88
C ASP A 282 20.15 -20.93 26.33
N VAL A 283 19.35 -20.24 27.14
CA VAL A 283 19.66 -19.96 28.55
C VAL A 283 18.59 -20.59 29.43
N LYS A 284 19.02 -21.22 30.53
CA LYS A 284 18.11 -21.84 31.51
C LYS A 284 17.23 -20.80 32.23
N ALA A 285 17.70 -19.56 32.35
CA ALA A 285 16.98 -18.44 32.93
C ALA A 285 17.53 -17.12 32.38
N PHE A 286 16.66 -16.20 32.00
CA PHE A 286 17.02 -14.85 31.57
C PHE A 286 17.29 -13.95 32.79
N GLU A 287 18.26 -13.05 32.67
CA GLU A 287 18.47 -12.03 33.69
C GLU A 287 17.37 -10.95 33.63
N ASP A 288 17.10 -10.30 34.76
CA ASP A 288 16.01 -9.31 34.90
C ASP A 288 16.08 -8.19 33.86
N TRP A 289 17.28 -7.70 33.57
CA TRP A 289 17.47 -6.64 32.59
C TRP A 289 17.25 -7.14 31.15
N GLU A 290 17.50 -8.41 30.86
CA GLU A 290 17.22 -9.01 29.55
C GLU A 290 15.71 -9.13 29.32
N LEU A 291 14.98 -9.59 30.34
CA LEU A 291 13.51 -9.61 30.33
C LEU A 291 12.95 -8.20 30.12
N ALA A 292 13.43 -7.21 30.87
CA ALA A 292 13.00 -5.82 30.73
C ALA A 292 13.30 -5.25 29.32
N LEU A 293 14.45 -5.59 28.73
CA LEU A 293 14.82 -5.21 27.37
C LEU A 293 13.88 -5.85 26.34
N MET A 294 13.64 -7.15 26.42
CA MET A 294 12.71 -7.87 25.54
C MET A 294 11.29 -7.30 25.64
N LEU A 295 10.82 -7.01 26.85
CA LEU A 295 9.52 -6.38 27.06
C LEU A 295 9.45 -4.98 26.44
N THR A 296 10.55 -4.22 26.49
CA THR A 296 10.65 -2.90 25.85
C THR A 296 10.53 -2.99 24.34
N GLU A 297 11.13 -4.01 23.72
CA GLU A 297 10.97 -4.25 22.28
C GLU A 297 9.53 -4.67 21.94
N LEU A 298 8.90 -5.54 22.72
CA LEU A 298 7.49 -5.90 22.52
C LEU A 298 6.55 -4.70 22.65
N ARG A 299 6.73 -3.88 23.69
CA ARG A 299 5.97 -2.64 23.88
C ARG A 299 6.20 -1.65 22.73
N THR A 300 7.42 -1.58 22.20
CA THR A 300 7.74 -0.75 21.04
C THR A 300 6.97 -1.23 19.80
N ILE A 301 6.97 -2.53 19.53
CA ILE A 301 6.21 -3.10 18.41
C ILE A 301 4.72 -2.85 18.61
N ASN A 302 4.18 -3.13 19.81
CA ASN A 302 2.77 -2.94 20.15
C ASN A 302 2.30 -1.50 19.90
N ARG A 303 3.11 -0.52 20.33
CA ARG A 303 2.79 0.91 20.19
C ARG A 303 2.93 1.43 18.77
N LEU A 304 3.74 0.81 17.92
CA LEU A 304 4.03 1.31 16.58
C LEU A 304 3.26 0.59 15.47
N ILE A 305 2.83 -0.66 15.66
CA ILE A 305 2.22 -1.46 14.60
C ILE A 305 0.91 -0.85 14.09
N THR A 306 0.02 -0.42 14.98
CA THR A 306 -1.27 0.20 14.62
C THR A 306 -1.07 1.52 13.87
N PRO A 307 -0.32 2.51 14.41
CA PRO A 307 0.02 3.73 13.68
C PRO A 307 0.68 3.47 12.33
N PHE A 308 1.59 2.49 12.25
CA PHE A 308 2.21 2.10 11.00
C PHE A 308 1.17 1.58 9.99
N MET A 309 0.30 0.65 10.40
CA MET A 309 -0.72 0.07 9.52
C MET A 309 -1.68 1.13 8.99
N ILE A 310 -2.06 2.12 9.81
CA ILE A 310 -2.90 3.24 9.38
C ILE A 310 -2.26 4.03 8.23
N GLY A 311 -0.93 4.25 8.28
CA GLY A 311 -0.18 4.96 7.23
C GLY A 311 0.39 4.09 6.11
N ALA A 312 0.21 2.76 6.17
CA ALA A 312 0.87 1.82 5.27
C ALA A 312 0.43 1.96 3.80
N ASP A 313 -0.75 2.53 3.55
CA ASP A 313 -1.25 2.80 2.19
C ASP A 313 -0.33 3.75 1.40
N ILE A 314 0.29 4.74 2.07
CA ILE A 314 1.26 5.64 1.43
C ILE A 314 2.47 4.86 0.94
N LEU A 315 2.93 3.87 1.72
CA LEU A 315 4.05 3.03 1.35
C LEU A 315 3.70 2.15 0.15
N TRP A 316 2.53 1.50 0.15
CA TRP A 316 2.12 0.60 -0.95
C TRP A 316 1.91 1.32 -2.28
N ASN A 317 1.63 2.62 -2.25
CA ASN A 317 1.53 3.46 -3.45
C ASN A 317 2.90 3.84 -4.05
N THR A 318 4.02 3.54 -3.37
CA THR A 318 5.37 3.79 -3.90
C THR A 318 5.91 2.60 -4.69
N PRO A 319 6.81 2.82 -5.68
CA PRO A 319 7.53 1.75 -6.34
C PRO A 319 8.26 0.88 -5.30
N ASP A 320 8.12 -0.44 -5.43
CA ASP A 320 8.66 -1.45 -4.50
C ASP A 320 8.21 -1.32 -3.03
N GLY A 321 7.21 -0.48 -2.74
CA GLY A 321 6.65 -0.30 -1.40
C GLY A 321 6.22 -1.61 -0.73
N PRO A 322 5.44 -2.48 -1.42
CA PRO A 322 5.05 -3.79 -0.88
C PRO A 322 6.24 -4.70 -0.58
N LEU A 323 7.28 -4.68 -1.44
CA LEU A 323 8.52 -5.43 -1.22
C LEU A 323 9.28 -4.90 0.00
N LEU A 324 9.46 -3.59 0.09
CA LEU A 324 10.12 -2.95 1.22
C LEU A 324 9.40 -3.27 2.53
N PHE A 325 8.07 -3.24 2.54
CA PHE A 325 7.25 -3.65 3.66
C PHE A 325 7.54 -5.10 4.08
N ALA A 326 7.41 -6.04 3.15
CA ALA A 326 7.60 -7.46 3.45
C ALA A 326 9.03 -7.79 3.89
N MET A 327 10.04 -7.19 3.26
CA MET A 327 11.45 -7.37 3.62
C MET A 327 11.78 -6.80 5.00
N SER A 328 11.27 -5.61 5.32
CA SER A 328 11.55 -4.94 6.59
C SER A 328 10.99 -5.70 7.79
N ILE A 329 9.83 -6.35 7.65
CA ILE A 329 9.22 -7.21 8.68
C ILE A 329 10.14 -8.39 9.04
N PHE A 330 10.88 -8.94 8.07
CA PHE A 330 11.89 -9.96 8.34
C PHE A 330 13.28 -9.40 8.67
N GLY A 331 13.38 -8.09 8.86
CA GLY A 331 14.62 -7.45 9.27
C GLY A 331 15.63 -7.26 8.14
N PHE A 332 15.16 -7.22 6.89
CA PHE A 332 15.97 -6.83 5.74
C PHE A 332 15.78 -5.34 5.45
N THR A 333 16.12 -4.48 6.41
CA THR A 333 16.28 -3.04 6.14
C THR A 333 17.52 -2.81 5.26
N SER A 334 17.67 -1.65 4.64
CA SER A 334 18.79 -1.35 3.72
C SER A 334 20.17 -1.67 4.32
N GLU A 335 20.37 -1.38 5.60
CA GLU A 335 21.61 -1.69 6.31
C GLU A 335 21.79 -3.20 6.56
N TYR A 336 20.77 -3.88 7.10
CA TYR A 336 20.85 -5.31 7.39
C TYR A 336 20.92 -6.17 6.13
N LEU A 337 20.25 -5.75 5.05
CA LEU A 337 20.34 -6.39 3.74
C LEU A 337 21.78 -6.29 3.22
N ARG A 338 22.43 -5.13 3.33
CA ARG A 338 23.84 -4.95 2.98
C ARG A 338 24.76 -5.85 3.83
N ILE A 339 24.54 -5.94 5.14
CA ILE A 339 25.30 -6.81 6.04
C ILE A 339 25.12 -8.29 5.64
N TRP A 340 23.89 -8.68 5.30
CA TRP A 340 23.57 -10.04 4.87
C TRP A 340 24.23 -10.38 3.52
N HIS A 341 24.14 -9.50 2.52
CA HIS A 341 24.83 -9.69 1.24
C HIS A 341 26.35 -9.76 1.41
N HIS A 342 26.92 -8.92 2.29
CA HIS A 342 28.34 -9.00 2.61
C HIS A 342 28.70 -10.36 3.23
N SER A 343 27.92 -10.82 4.20
CA SER A 343 28.11 -12.14 4.83
C SER A 343 27.98 -13.29 3.84
N LEU A 344 26.99 -13.23 2.94
CA LEU A 344 26.82 -14.20 1.85
C LEU A 344 28.02 -14.19 0.90
N THR A 345 28.52 -13.00 0.55
CA THR A 345 29.70 -12.83 -0.30
C THR A 345 30.93 -13.43 0.36
N GLU A 346 31.16 -13.21 1.66
CA GLU A 346 32.28 -13.79 2.39
C GLU A 346 32.20 -15.32 2.50
N LEU A 347 31.00 -15.88 2.69
CA LEU A 347 30.77 -17.32 2.61
C LEU A 347 31.08 -17.86 1.20
N CYS A 348 30.67 -17.13 0.16
CA CYS A 348 30.94 -17.47 -1.23
C CYS A 348 32.44 -17.39 -1.55
N LYS A 349 33.18 -16.39 -1.04
CA LYS A 349 34.64 -16.33 -1.14
C LYS A 349 35.28 -17.57 -0.55
N LYS A 350 34.86 -18.00 0.65
CA LYS A 350 35.34 -19.25 1.27
C LYS A 350 35.04 -20.48 0.40
N ALA A 351 33.86 -20.55 -0.21
CA ALA A 351 33.48 -21.65 -1.10
C ALA A 351 34.32 -21.67 -2.39
N VAL A 352 34.49 -20.51 -3.05
CA VAL A 352 35.31 -20.38 -4.27
C VAL A 352 36.78 -20.70 -3.98
N ARG A 353 37.35 -20.21 -2.86
CA ARG A 353 38.69 -20.60 -2.40
C ARG A 353 38.83 -22.10 -2.25
N ARG A 354 37.85 -22.75 -1.60
CA ARG A 354 37.85 -24.21 -1.41
C ARG A 354 37.80 -24.95 -2.74
N LEU A 355 37.01 -24.48 -3.70
CA LEU A 355 36.94 -25.08 -5.04
C LEU A 355 38.31 -25.06 -5.72
N PHE A 356 39.00 -23.92 -5.74
CA PHE A 356 40.35 -23.84 -6.32
C PHE A 356 41.37 -24.74 -5.59
N VAL A 357 41.28 -24.85 -4.26
CA VAL A 357 42.16 -25.77 -3.51
C VAL A 357 41.85 -27.24 -3.83
N ILE A 358 40.57 -27.59 -4.03
CA ILE A 358 40.17 -28.94 -4.43
C ILE A 358 40.67 -29.25 -5.84
N ASP A 359 40.51 -28.33 -6.79
CA ASP A 359 40.98 -28.52 -8.16
C ASP A 359 42.50 -28.69 -8.21
N LEU A 360 43.25 -27.91 -7.42
CA LEU A 360 44.68 -28.10 -7.26
C LEU A 360 45.03 -29.51 -6.75
N LYS A 361 44.34 -29.99 -5.71
CA LYS A 361 44.55 -31.35 -5.15
C LYS A 361 44.20 -32.46 -6.14
N LEU A 362 43.21 -32.22 -7.00
CA LEU A 362 42.76 -33.16 -8.03
C LEU A 362 43.48 -32.97 -9.38
N ASN A 363 44.51 -32.11 -9.42
CA ASN A 363 45.30 -31.77 -10.60
C ASN A 363 44.48 -31.25 -11.80
N ARG A 364 43.32 -30.63 -11.53
CA ARG A 364 42.42 -30.02 -12.52
C ARG A 364 42.88 -28.60 -12.85
N LYS A 365 42.59 -28.14 -14.07
CA LYS A 365 42.91 -26.79 -14.52
C LYS A 365 41.98 -25.77 -13.84
N HIS A 366 42.51 -24.69 -13.27
CA HIS A 366 41.69 -23.66 -12.62
C HIS A 366 40.81 -22.89 -13.63
N PHE A 367 41.23 -22.88 -14.89
CA PHE A 367 40.47 -22.40 -16.05
C PHE A 367 39.02 -22.88 -16.07
N ASP A 368 38.77 -24.19 -15.88
CA ASP A 368 37.42 -24.76 -15.96
C ASP A 368 36.51 -24.24 -14.85
N THR A 369 37.08 -23.98 -13.68
CA THR A 369 36.37 -23.46 -12.52
C THR A 369 36.07 -21.97 -12.66
N ILE A 370 37.00 -21.20 -13.23
CA ILE A 370 36.73 -19.82 -13.63
C ILE A 370 35.57 -19.79 -14.64
N ARG A 371 35.65 -20.58 -15.71
CA ARG A 371 34.59 -20.65 -16.73
C ARG A 371 33.21 -20.94 -16.15
N LYS A 372 33.13 -21.90 -15.22
CA LYS A 372 31.87 -22.26 -14.54
C LYS A 372 31.35 -21.14 -13.65
N LEU A 373 32.22 -20.47 -12.90
CA LEU A 373 31.85 -19.43 -11.95
C LEU A 373 31.67 -18.04 -12.58
N SER A 374 32.06 -17.87 -13.85
CA SER A 374 31.77 -16.66 -14.63
C SER A 374 30.35 -16.64 -15.19
N PHE A 375 29.60 -17.76 -15.16
CA PHE A 375 28.20 -17.86 -15.62
C PHE A 375 27.94 -17.28 -17.03
N GLY A 376 28.93 -17.35 -17.93
CA GLY A 376 28.81 -16.81 -19.29
C GLY A 376 29.07 -15.30 -19.44
N ILE A 377 29.47 -14.61 -18.36
CA ILE A 377 29.90 -13.20 -18.42
C ILE A 377 31.33 -13.14 -18.97
N GLU A 378 31.47 -12.80 -20.25
CA GLU A 378 32.76 -12.84 -20.98
C GLU A 378 33.80 -11.88 -20.38
N GLU A 379 33.41 -10.66 -20.02
CA GLU A 379 34.34 -9.68 -19.43
C GLU A 379 34.92 -10.15 -18.08
N LEU A 380 34.09 -10.79 -17.26
CA LEU A 380 34.49 -11.34 -15.97
C LEU A 380 35.42 -12.54 -16.15
N TYR A 381 35.10 -13.38 -17.14
CA TYR A 381 35.89 -14.55 -17.50
C TYR A 381 37.30 -14.17 -17.97
N GLN A 382 37.41 -13.21 -18.89
CA GLN A 382 38.70 -12.74 -19.41
C GLN A 382 39.56 -12.10 -18.32
N ARG A 383 38.96 -11.26 -17.46
CA ARG A 383 39.65 -10.66 -16.31
C ARG A 383 40.14 -11.67 -15.28
N ALA A 384 39.40 -12.76 -15.07
CA ALA A 384 39.79 -13.79 -14.13
C ALA A 384 40.89 -14.71 -14.70
N ILE A 385 40.88 -15.00 -15.99
CA ILE A 385 41.91 -15.82 -16.65
C ILE A 385 43.23 -15.08 -16.80
N SER A 386 43.23 -13.76 -16.98
CA SER A 386 44.47 -12.98 -17.10
C SER A 386 45.38 -13.05 -15.87
N GLU A 387 44.86 -13.54 -14.73
CA GLU A 387 45.61 -13.76 -13.50
C GLU A 387 46.20 -15.19 -13.40
N LEU A 388 45.93 -16.07 -14.36
CA LEU A 388 46.54 -17.40 -14.48
C LEU A 388 47.81 -17.33 -15.34
N ASP A 389 48.77 -18.19 -15.04
CA ASP A 389 49.92 -18.40 -15.93
C ASP A 389 49.47 -19.01 -17.27
N ALA A 390 49.96 -18.44 -18.36
CA ALA A 390 49.52 -18.76 -19.72
C ALA A 390 49.88 -20.19 -20.15
N LEU A 391 50.91 -20.80 -19.56
CA LEU A 391 51.40 -22.13 -19.93
C LEU A 391 50.80 -23.23 -19.05
N THR A 392 50.70 -22.97 -17.74
CA THR A 392 50.24 -23.95 -16.76
C THR A 392 48.76 -23.85 -16.46
N GLU A 393 48.10 -22.75 -16.83
CA GLU A 393 46.70 -22.42 -16.55
C GLU A 393 46.36 -22.51 -15.04
N ARG A 394 47.35 -22.18 -14.21
CA ARG A 394 47.31 -22.23 -12.74
C ARG A 394 47.70 -20.88 -12.15
N PHE A 395 47.45 -20.74 -10.85
CA PHE A 395 47.89 -19.57 -10.10
C PHE A 395 49.35 -19.77 -9.68
N ASP A 396 50.20 -18.78 -9.92
CA ASP A 396 51.59 -18.78 -9.46
C ASP A 396 51.70 -18.32 -8.01
N SER A 397 50.72 -17.54 -7.54
CA SER A 397 50.71 -16.96 -6.20
C SER A 397 49.35 -17.04 -5.52
N LEU A 398 49.37 -16.98 -4.19
CA LEU A 398 48.16 -16.83 -3.38
C LEU A 398 47.45 -15.50 -3.65
N GLU A 399 48.20 -14.45 -4.00
CA GLU A 399 47.65 -13.12 -4.27
C GLU A 399 46.80 -13.11 -5.55
N GLN A 400 47.29 -13.69 -6.65
CA GLN A 400 46.51 -13.86 -7.90
C GLN A 400 45.23 -14.66 -7.64
N ARG A 401 45.34 -15.76 -6.87
CA ARG A 401 44.15 -16.56 -6.50
C ARG A 401 43.14 -15.72 -5.73
N GLU A 402 43.57 -14.91 -4.78
CA GLU A 402 42.66 -14.05 -4.00
C GLU A 402 42.04 -12.93 -4.85
N LYS A 403 42.76 -12.37 -5.82
CA LYS A 403 42.18 -11.44 -6.81
C LYS A 403 41.04 -12.09 -7.59
N VAL A 404 41.26 -13.30 -8.12
CA VAL A 404 40.22 -14.05 -8.86
C VAL A 404 39.05 -14.46 -7.96
N VAL A 405 39.31 -14.87 -6.72
CA VAL A 405 38.25 -15.14 -5.73
C VAL A 405 37.39 -13.90 -5.50
N ASN A 406 38.00 -12.74 -5.31
CA ASN A 406 37.26 -11.49 -5.08
C ASN A 406 36.45 -11.04 -6.29
N LEU A 407 36.90 -11.37 -7.51
CA LEU A 407 36.16 -11.12 -8.75
C LEU A 407 34.95 -12.07 -8.92
N LEU A 408 35.14 -13.37 -8.68
CA LEU A 408 34.11 -14.39 -8.93
C LEU A 408 33.09 -14.53 -7.80
N ALA A 409 33.48 -14.27 -6.55
CA ALA A 409 32.62 -14.50 -5.39
C ALA A 409 31.34 -13.65 -5.37
N PRO A 410 31.31 -12.36 -5.79
CA PRO A 410 30.07 -11.59 -5.87
C PRO A 410 29.06 -12.16 -6.86
N VAL A 411 29.54 -12.62 -8.03
CA VAL A 411 28.65 -13.23 -9.05
C VAL A 411 28.14 -14.58 -8.58
N TYR A 412 29.02 -15.39 -7.97
CA TYR A 412 28.59 -16.64 -7.34
C TYR A 412 27.60 -16.39 -6.19
N ALA A 413 27.78 -15.33 -5.40
CA ALA A 413 26.86 -14.93 -4.35
C ALA A 413 25.48 -14.55 -4.90
N SER A 414 25.42 -13.77 -5.99
CA SER A 414 24.18 -13.40 -6.67
C SER A 414 23.43 -14.64 -7.17
N TYR A 415 24.13 -15.57 -7.83
CA TYR A 415 23.52 -16.85 -8.26
C TYR A 415 23.00 -17.69 -7.08
N ARG A 416 23.73 -17.71 -5.96
CA ARG A 416 23.33 -18.47 -4.75
C ARG A 416 22.22 -17.77 -3.97
N GLU A 417 22.08 -16.45 -4.10
CA GLU A 417 21.06 -15.65 -3.44
C GLU A 417 19.66 -16.16 -3.75
N GLU A 418 19.39 -16.50 -5.01
CA GLU A 418 18.11 -17.03 -5.48
C GLU A 418 17.65 -18.26 -4.66
N LYS A 419 18.60 -19.13 -4.29
CA LYS A 419 18.33 -20.34 -3.51
C LYS A 419 18.36 -20.11 -2.00
N ILE A 420 19.26 -19.25 -1.52
CA ILE A 420 19.50 -19.06 -0.08
C ILE A 420 18.49 -18.08 0.52
N PHE A 421 18.10 -17.04 -0.21
CA PHE A 421 17.22 -16.00 0.31
C PHE A 421 15.83 -16.53 0.70
N PRO A 422 15.13 -17.35 -0.10
CA PRO A 422 13.85 -17.92 0.32
C PRO A 422 13.98 -18.84 1.54
N ALA A 423 15.09 -19.58 1.66
CA ALA A 423 15.38 -20.41 2.82
C ALA A 423 15.60 -19.56 4.07
N GLU A 424 16.32 -18.44 3.96
CA GLU A 424 16.53 -17.48 5.03
C GLU A 424 15.22 -16.80 5.45
N ILE A 425 14.36 -16.41 4.50
CA ILE A 425 13.02 -15.86 4.81
C ILE A 425 12.17 -16.91 5.55
N ARG A 426 12.16 -18.15 5.08
CA ARG A 426 11.44 -19.25 5.73
C ARG A 426 11.96 -19.48 7.16
N HIS A 427 13.28 -19.47 7.34
CA HIS A 427 13.93 -19.62 8.64
C HIS A 427 13.54 -18.48 9.59
N ARG A 428 13.64 -17.23 9.14
CA ARG A 428 13.24 -16.05 9.92
C ARG A 428 11.76 -16.06 10.26
N TYR A 429 10.90 -16.47 9.34
CA TYR A 429 9.46 -16.64 9.59
C TYR A 429 9.20 -17.66 10.70
N TRP A 430 9.76 -18.87 10.59
CA TRP A 430 9.54 -19.91 11.60
C TRP A 430 10.00 -19.46 12.99
N LYS A 431 11.15 -18.79 13.03
CA LYS A 431 11.68 -18.21 14.26
C LYS A 431 10.76 -17.13 14.82
N SER A 432 10.32 -16.18 14.00
CA SER A 432 9.36 -15.15 14.41
C SER A 432 8.06 -15.77 14.93
N MET A 433 7.44 -16.68 14.18
CA MET A 433 6.21 -17.36 14.62
C MET A 433 6.39 -18.10 15.95
N ARG A 434 7.55 -18.70 16.19
CA ARG A 434 7.86 -19.38 17.45
C ARG A 434 8.04 -18.38 18.60
N VAL A 435 8.87 -17.34 18.43
CA VAL A 435 9.21 -16.42 19.54
C VAL A 435 8.07 -15.48 19.90
N PHE A 436 7.20 -15.14 18.94
CA PHE A 436 6.00 -14.33 19.17
C PHE A 436 4.75 -15.19 19.48
N HIS A 437 4.89 -16.50 19.65
CA HIS A 437 3.79 -17.35 20.08
C HIS A 437 3.45 -17.08 21.55
N GLU A 438 2.17 -17.10 21.88
CA GLU A 438 1.65 -16.87 23.25
C GLU A 438 2.35 -17.77 24.28
N ASP A 439 2.40 -19.09 24.05
CA ASP A 439 3.09 -20.03 24.93
C ASP A 439 4.58 -19.72 25.12
N MET A 440 5.27 -19.27 24.07
CA MET A 440 6.69 -18.95 24.18
C MET A 440 6.90 -17.68 25.00
N LEU A 441 6.05 -16.67 24.82
CA LEU A 441 6.07 -15.45 25.62
C LEU A 441 5.74 -15.75 27.09
N ALA A 442 4.72 -16.58 27.35
CA ALA A 442 4.38 -17.03 28.69
C ALA A 442 5.55 -17.77 29.36
N ASN A 443 6.29 -18.60 28.61
CA ASN A 443 7.47 -19.29 29.11
C ASN A 443 8.65 -18.35 29.38
N ILE A 444 8.90 -17.35 28.52
CA ILE A 444 9.99 -16.37 28.67
C ILE A 444 9.73 -15.45 29.86
N PHE A 445 8.53 -14.89 29.96
CA PHE A 445 8.21 -13.85 30.94
C PHE A 445 7.61 -14.38 32.25
N GLN A 446 7.13 -15.63 32.26
CA GLN A 446 6.48 -16.28 33.41
C GLN A 446 5.42 -15.37 34.05
N ASP A 447 5.19 -15.44 35.36
CA ASP A 447 4.18 -14.62 36.03
C ASP A 447 4.61 -13.15 36.22
N ARG A 448 5.89 -12.81 35.99
CA ARG A 448 6.46 -11.50 36.35
C ARG A 448 5.92 -10.33 35.53
N TYR A 449 5.65 -10.55 34.25
CA TYR A 449 5.14 -9.54 33.31
C TYR A 449 3.84 -9.98 32.63
N ARG A 450 3.10 -10.88 33.26
CA ARG A 450 1.92 -11.52 32.64
C ARG A 450 0.86 -10.50 32.19
N SER A 451 0.56 -9.51 33.04
CA SER A 451 -0.38 -8.44 32.70
C SER A 451 0.05 -7.59 31.50
N ASP A 452 1.35 -7.37 31.33
CA ASP A 452 1.89 -6.65 30.17
C ASP A 452 1.77 -7.50 28.89
N ILE A 453 1.98 -8.81 28.99
CA ILE A 453 1.83 -9.73 27.86
C ILE A 453 0.37 -9.85 27.44
N ASP A 454 -0.56 -9.92 28.40
CA ASP A 454 -2.01 -9.97 28.13
C ASP A 454 -2.47 -8.75 27.29
N GLN A 455 -1.92 -7.56 27.56
CA GLN A 455 -2.19 -6.34 26.78
C GLN A 455 -1.61 -6.38 25.35
N ILE A 456 -0.65 -7.25 25.10
CA ILE A 456 0.07 -7.37 23.81
C ILE A 456 -0.54 -8.48 22.94
N LEU A 457 -1.31 -9.41 23.50
CA LEU A 457 -1.92 -10.53 22.76
C LEU A 457 -2.69 -10.12 21.48
N PRO A 458 -3.51 -9.05 21.47
CA PRO A 458 -4.20 -8.63 20.24
C PRO A 458 -3.21 -8.29 19.11
N MET A 459 -2.09 -7.63 19.44
CA MET A 459 -1.05 -7.30 18.46
C MET A 459 -0.37 -8.54 17.89
N LEU A 460 -0.20 -9.61 18.67
CA LEU A 460 0.43 -10.84 18.17
C LEU A 460 -0.37 -11.49 17.04
N ARG A 461 -1.71 -11.39 17.08
CA ARG A 461 -2.60 -11.87 16.00
C ARG A 461 -2.43 -11.05 14.72
N ILE A 462 -2.27 -9.73 14.85
CA ILE A 462 -1.96 -8.85 13.73
C ILE A 462 -0.58 -9.21 13.15
N LEU A 463 0.44 -9.34 13.99
CA LEU A 463 1.79 -9.71 13.56
C LEU A 463 1.85 -11.07 12.88
N SER A 464 1.16 -12.08 13.40
CA SER A 464 1.17 -13.42 12.79
C SER A 464 0.55 -13.40 11.39
N THR A 465 -0.53 -12.65 11.20
CA THR A 465 -1.15 -12.40 9.90
C THR A 465 -0.19 -11.69 8.95
N ILE A 466 0.49 -10.64 9.42
CA ILE A 466 1.50 -9.92 8.63
C ILE A 466 2.67 -10.86 8.27
N PHE A 467 3.20 -11.63 9.21
CA PHE A 467 4.31 -12.56 8.95
C PHE A 467 3.93 -13.60 7.90
N ALA A 468 2.73 -14.19 7.98
CA ALA A 468 2.26 -15.17 7.02
C ALA A 468 2.12 -14.57 5.61
N SER A 469 1.50 -13.39 5.53
CA SER A 469 1.28 -12.66 4.27
C SER A 469 2.60 -12.26 3.60
N CYS A 470 3.52 -11.66 4.37
CA CYS A 470 4.86 -11.26 3.90
C CYS A 470 5.67 -12.47 3.44
N ARG A 471 5.64 -13.60 4.17
CA ARG A 471 6.34 -14.82 3.74
C ARG A 471 5.79 -15.34 2.41
N ARG A 472 4.45 -15.42 2.29
CA ARG A 472 3.79 -15.90 1.07
C ARG A 472 4.18 -15.05 -0.13
N TYR A 473 4.05 -13.73 0.00
CA TYR A 473 4.40 -12.77 -1.04
C TYR A 473 5.87 -12.87 -1.48
N LEU A 474 6.82 -12.88 -0.54
CA LEU A 474 8.25 -12.98 -0.85
C LEU A 474 8.66 -14.32 -1.46
N THR A 475 7.98 -15.40 -1.08
CA THR A 475 8.24 -16.73 -1.65
C THR A 475 7.77 -16.80 -3.10
N LEU A 476 6.59 -16.27 -3.40
CA LEU A 476 5.99 -16.31 -4.72
C LEU A 476 6.70 -15.38 -5.71
N ARG A 477 7.04 -14.14 -5.30
CA ARG A 477 7.72 -13.14 -6.16
C ARG A 477 9.09 -13.57 -6.71
N ARG A 478 9.79 -14.50 -6.05
CA ARG A 478 11.15 -14.95 -6.46
C ARG A 478 11.19 -16.37 -7.03
N THR A 479 10.04 -16.97 -7.38
CA THR A 479 10.07 -18.29 -8.01
C THR A 479 10.57 -18.16 -9.47
N PRO A 480 11.60 -18.91 -9.91
CA PRO A 480 12.21 -18.74 -11.23
C PRO A 480 11.29 -19.10 -12.42
N THR A 481 10.16 -19.73 -12.15
CA THR A 481 9.15 -20.13 -13.15
C THR A 481 7.97 -19.15 -13.23
N THR A 482 8.00 -18.05 -12.49
CA THR A 482 6.86 -17.12 -12.39
C THR A 482 6.88 -16.16 -13.56
N ASP A 483 5.78 -16.10 -14.30
CA ASP A 483 5.58 -15.08 -15.33
C ASP A 483 5.41 -13.69 -14.68
N THR A 484 5.66 -12.62 -15.46
CA THR A 484 5.49 -11.23 -15.01
C THR A 484 4.07 -10.99 -14.49
N ASP A 485 3.06 -11.52 -15.19
CA ASP A 485 1.66 -11.41 -14.80
C ASP A 485 1.35 -12.13 -13.48
N GLU A 486 2.00 -13.27 -13.23
CA GLU A 486 1.86 -13.98 -11.96
C GLU A 486 2.51 -13.19 -10.81
N VAL A 487 3.68 -12.58 -11.02
CA VAL A 487 4.31 -11.71 -10.02
C VAL A 487 3.42 -10.50 -9.68
N LEU A 488 2.81 -9.88 -10.69
CA LEU A 488 1.88 -8.76 -10.50
C LEU A 488 0.60 -9.21 -9.77
N ALA A 489 0.06 -10.39 -10.10
CA ALA A 489 -1.09 -10.96 -9.39
C ALA A 489 -0.79 -11.14 -7.90
N TYR A 490 0.36 -11.73 -7.57
CA TYR A 490 0.77 -11.94 -6.17
C TYR A 490 0.97 -10.64 -5.41
N GLU A 491 1.45 -9.58 -6.07
CA GLU A 491 1.54 -8.26 -5.46
C GLU A 491 0.16 -7.65 -5.21
N GLN A 492 -0.76 -7.73 -6.17
CA GLN A 492 -2.14 -7.24 -6.01
C GLN A 492 -2.87 -7.96 -4.87
N ASP A 493 -2.72 -9.29 -4.78
CA ASP A 493 -3.32 -10.09 -3.71
C ASP A 493 -2.73 -9.76 -2.34
N PHE A 494 -1.42 -9.57 -2.27
CA PHE A 494 -0.74 -9.16 -1.03
C PHE A 494 -1.19 -7.78 -0.57
N ILE A 495 -1.24 -6.80 -1.48
CA ILE A 495 -1.73 -5.45 -1.17
C ILE A 495 -3.19 -5.52 -0.71
N PHE A 496 -4.03 -6.28 -1.40
CA PHE A 496 -5.44 -6.43 -1.02
C PHE A 496 -5.60 -6.98 0.40
N GLU A 497 -4.90 -8.07 0.73
CA GLU A 497 -4.91 -8.67 2.08
C GLU A 497 -4.46 -7.68 3.16
N MET A 498 -3.37 -6.94 2.90
CA MET A 498 -2.85 -5.95 3.84
C MET A 498 -3.77 -4.73 3.97
N ARG A 499 -4.48 -4.35 2.91
CA ARG A 499 -5.51 -3.30 2.96
C ARG A 499 -6.70 -3.73 3.81
N GLN A 500 -7.18 -4.95 3.67
CA GLN A 500 -8.28 -5.47 4.51
C GLN A 500 -7.89 -5.46 6.00
N LEU A 501 -6.68 -5.92 6.31
CA LEU A 501 -6.14 -5.85 7.67
C LEU A 501 -5.98 -4.41 8.17
N ARG A 502 -5.50 -3.49 7.33
CA ARG A 502 -5.41 -2.06 7.67
C ARG A 502 -6.79 -1.49 7.99
N ILE A 503 -7.80 -1.80 7.18
CA ILE A 503 -9.14 -1.24 7.35
C ILE A 503 -9.82 -1.79 8.61
N SER A 504 -9.63 -3.08 8.94
CA SER A 504 -10.12 -3.64 10.21
C SER A 504 -9.49 -2.93 11.41
N ILE A 505 -8.16 -2.67 11.37
CA ILE A 505 -7.45 -1.92 12.42
C ILE A 505 -7.99 -0.50 12.54
N ILE A 506 -8.25 0.19 11.42
CA ILE A 506 -8.81 1.54 11.41
C ILE A 506 -10.21 1.55 12.03
N ARG A 507 -11.08 0.59 11.67
CA ARG A 507 -12.42 0.45 12.26
C ARG A 507 -12.37 0.27 13.77
N GLU A 508 -11.54 -0.64 14.24
CA GLU A 508 -11.35 -0.88 15.69
C GLU A 508 -10.83 0.38 16.39
N THR A 509 -9.86 1.05 15.78
CA THR A 509 -9.29 2.29 16.33
C THR A 509 -10.37 3.37 16.42
N ILE A 510 -11.14 3.62 15.37
CA ILE A 510 -12.18 4.66 15.42
C ILE A 510 -13.28 4.31 16.43
N ALA A 511 -13.71 3.05 16.50
CA ALA A 511 -14.71 2.61 17.46
C ALA A 511 -14.26 2.76 18.93
N GLN A 512 -12.96 2.62 19.21
CA GLN A 512 -12.39 2.86 20.54
C GLN A 512 -12.34 4.35 20.90
N HIS A 513 -12.24 5.24 19.90
CA HIS A 513 -12.04 6.68 20.10
C HIS A 513 -13.26 7.54 19.74
N SER A 514 -14.38 6.94 19.33
CA SER A 514 -15.61 7.66 18.96
C SER A 514 -16.22 8.46 20.11
N HIS A 515 -15.92 8.12 21.37
CA HIS A 515 -16.30 8.92 22.54
C HIS A 515 -15.54 10.25 22.66
N ILE A 516 -14.35 10.36 22.06
CA ILE A 516 -13.53 11.59 22.09
C ILE A 516 -13.98 12.55 20.97
N ILE A 517 -14.56 12.01 19.90
CA ILE A 517 -15.01 12.77 18.73
C ILE A 517 -16.44 13.33 18.94
N SER A 518 -17.29 12.68 19.74
CA SER A 518 -18.64 13.16 20.07
C SER A 518 -18.69 14.26 21.12
N ASP A 519 -17.69 14.34 22.00
CA ASP A 519 -17.76 15.19 23.20
C ASP A 519 -17.12 16.58 23.00
N SER A 520 -16.83 16.95 21.75
CA SER A 520 -16.32 18.27 21.37
C SER A 520 -17.27 19.10 20.50
N SER A 521 -18.54 18.69 20.39
CA SER A 521 -19.63 19.47 19.77
C SER A 521 -20.45 20.26 20.78
#